data_AF-A0A364NB21-F1
#
_entry.id   AF-A0A364NB21-F1
#
_cell.length_a   1.000
_cell.length_b   1.000
_cell.length_c   1.000
_cell.angle_alpha   90.00
_cell.angle_beta   90.00
_cell.angle_gamma   90.00
#
_symmetry.space_group_name_H-M   'P 1'
#
loop_
_entity.id
_entity.type
_entity.pdbx_description
1 polymer ?
#
loop_
_entity_poly.entity_id
_entity_poly.type
_entity_poly.pdbx_seq_one_letter_code
_entity_poly.pdbx_strand_id
1 'polypeptide(L)'
;MTDSPRTKPSLPSFDPSNCQTYAASCHCGIVQYSVLLSPPLPQWKVVSCNCSICTRNAYLLVYPERSQLHMKSGEDMLRDYSFGIKRSLHRFCARCGSAVWFDPRMELFGEAPPDLLGVNTTSKPPNLKAASPIAVSAAMNARLSRARMLLNRTPFTTHCKSTRQPLRPPHNVQVLELPLQSRMRWSWLWYASILALGVTTGLGARHFAGPLGLPEPGTRDDDIILDSLGRDIDALEIVQSLRSQSYNLHTDTALRSGPGLTSAPASGSRKISAYKGWLELDLDFGRENEGKSGILGVMSGTRGLGVQRAFWNAETREMVAVVWIGGGLSGWPGVAHGGAIATVFEEVFARMVRGPDGIVEPVHRPDSLSLTYAKPTHSLDFYILRAAFSKPDLPQSEPPPEPEAEPTRSWLGWLSSKKDLTKKAEAPREEIIGTLESVQGNLCVKAKGTFGSS
;
A
#
# COMPACT_ATOMS: atom_id res chain seq x y z
N MET A 1 4.16 17.21 -42.64
CA MET A 1 5.15 16.58 -41.72
C MET A 1 5.09 15.09 -41.99
N THR A 2 6.12 14.57 -42.64
CA THR A 2 6.26 13.17 -43.05
C THR A 2 6.42 12.29 -41.81
N ASP A 3 5.50 11.34 -41.63
CA ASP A 3 5.56 10.33 -40.58
C ASP A 3 6.77 9.42 -40.86
N SER A 4 7.84 9.60 -40.08
CA SER A 4 9.04 8.77 -40.18
C SER A 4 8.68 7.33 -39.75
N PRO A 5 9.05 6.28 -40.49
CA PRO A 5 8.71 4.91 -40.13
C PRO A 5 9.30 4.62 -38.75
N ARG A 6 8.42 4.29 -37.81
CA ARG A 6 8.78 3.97 -36.42
C ARG A 6 9.63 2.70 -36.45
N THR A 7 10.96 2.84 -36.41
CA THR A 7 11.90 1.72 -36.31
C THR A 7 11.56 0.97 -35.02
N LYS A 8 11.09 -0.27 -35.14
CA LYS A 8 10.86 -1.13 -33.97
C LYS A 8 12.23 -1.28 -33.26
N PRO A 9 12.33 -1.00 -31.95
CA PRO A 9 13.58 -1.25 -31.23
C PRO A 9 13.95 -2.72 -31.39
N SER A 10 15.13 -2.99 -31.92
CA SER A 10 15.66 -4.35 -32.04
C SER A 10 15.85 -4.92 -30.64
N LEU A 11 15.21 -6.06 -30.38
CA LEU A 11 15.48 -6.83 -29.17
C LEU A 11 16.96 -7.27 -29.18
N PRO A 12 17.67 -7.22 -28.03
CA PRO A 12 19.07 -7.62 -28.00
C PRO A 12 19.20 -9.08 -28.44
N SER A 13 20.04 -9.35 -29.44
CA SER A 13 20.42 -10.70 -29.82
C SER A 13 21.19 -11.33 -28.66
N PHE A 14 20.86 -12.58 -28.31
CA PHE A 14 21.57 -13.28 -27.24
C PHE A 14 23.05 -13.41 -27.57
N ASP A 15 23.90 -12.81 -26.74
CA ASP A 15 25.35 -12.91 -26.81
C ASP A 15 25.86 -13.82 -25.66
N PRO A 16 26.37 -15.02 -25.96
CA PRO A 16 26.87 -15.95 -24.94
C PRO A 16 28.12 -15.42 -24.21
N SER A 17 28.87 -14.47 -24.80
CA SER A 17 30.06 -13.88 -24.19
C SER A 17 29.74 -12.82 -23.13
N ASN A 18 28.52 -12.26 -23.16
CA ASN A 18 28.03 -11.25 -22.23
C ASN A 18 26.71 -11.70 -21.59
N CYS A 19 26.75 -12.79 -20.82
CA CYS A 19 25.56 -13.37 -20.19
C CYS A 19 25.76 -13.69 -18.70
N GLN A 20 24.67 -13.69 -17.93
CA GLN A 20 24.69 -14.10 -16.53
C GLN A 20 23.41 -14.86 -16.16
N THR A 21 23.57 -15.96 -15.41
CA THR A 21 22.46 -16.76 -14.88
C THR A 21 21.99 -16.20 -13.54
N TYR A 22 20.68 -16.03 -13.39
CA TYR A 22 20.05 -15.57 -12.16
C TYR A 22 19.11 -16.64 -11.62
N ALA A 23 19.25 -16.97 -10.34
CA ALA A 23 18.25 -17.77 -9.62
C ALA A 23 17.07 -16.88 -9.22
N ALA A 24 15.86 -17.41 -9.36
CA ALA A 24 14.63 -16.74 -9.00
C ALA A 24 13.66 -17.72 -8.35
N SER A 25 12.81 -17.21 -7.46
CA SER A 25 11.80 -17.99 -6.76
C SER A 25 10.55 -17.17 -6.47
N CYS A 26 9.44 -17.86 -6.20
CA CYS A 26 8.27 -17.22 -5.59
C CYS A 26 8.51 -16.94 -4.10
N HIS A 27 7.65 -16.13 -3.47
CA HIS A 27 7.77 -15.77 -2.04
C HIS A 27 7.88 -16.99 -1.11
N CYS A 28 7.10 -18.05 -1.33
CA CYS A 28 7.14 -19.26 -0.50
C CYS A 28 8.26 -20.26 -0.89
N GLY A 29 9.09 -19.93 -1.88
CA GLY A 29 10.21 -20.77 -2.32
C GLY A 29 9.85 -22.08 -3.05
N ILE A 30 8.57 -22.39 -3.29
CA ILE A 30 8.15 -23.62 -4.00
C ILE A 30 8.51 -23.58 -5.48
N VAL A 31 8.09 -22.51 -6.15
CA VAL A 31 8.43 -22.27 -7.55
C VAL A 31 9.83 -21.71 -7.58
N GLN A 32 10.76 -22.44 -8.16
CA GLN A 32 12.15 -22.04 -8.33
C GLN A 32 12.58 -22.25 -9.76
N TYR A 33 13.32 -21.30 -10.29
CA TYR A 33 13.80 -21.32 -11.66
C TYR A 33 15.10 -20.53 -11.79
N SER A 34 15.77 -20.71 -12.91
CA SER A 34 16.88 -19.88 -13.32
C SER A 34 16.61 -19.26 -14.67
N VAL A 35 17.06 -18.02 -14.84
CA VAL A 35 16.97 -17.29 -16.09
C VAL A 35 18.36 -16.85 -16.52
N LEU A 36 18.73 -17.17 -17.75
CA LEU A 36 19.95 -16.68 -18.38
C LEU A 36 19.64 -15.37 -19.10
N LEU A 37 20.36 -14.30 -18.77
CA LEU A 37 20.18 -12.99 -19.40
C LEU A 37 21.47 -12.57 -20.11
N SER A 38 21.36 -12.20 -21.39
CA SER A 38 22.35 -11.46 -22.16
C SER A 38 21.74 -10.16 -22.73
N PRO A 39 22.18 -8.96 -22.30
CA PRO A 39 23.27 -8.68 -21.35
C PRO A 39 22.92 -9.03 -19.88
N PRO A 40 23.85 -8.92 -18.90
CA PRO A 40 23.53 -9.06 -17.49
C PRO A 40 22.47 -8.06 -17.01
N LEU A 41 21.73 -8.42 -15.95
CA LEU A 41 20.59 -7.66 -15.43
C LEU A 41 20.84 -6.15 -15.18
N PRO A 42 22.00 -5.70 -14.64
CA PRO A 42 22.25 -4.27 -14.45
C PRO A 42 22.31 -3.47 -15.75
N GLN A 43 22.52 -4.14 -16.89
CA GLN A 43 22.55 -3.57 -18.23
C GLN A 43 21.24 -3.84 -18.98
N TRP A 44 20.36 -4.68 -18.44
CA TRP A 44 19.08 -5.01 -19.07
C TRP A 44 18.09 -3.87 -18.91
N LYS A 45 17.37 -3.55 -19.99
CA LYS A 45 16.25 -2.60 -19.95
C LYS A 45 15.03 -3.21 -19.26
N VAL A 46 14.81 -2.87 -17.99
CA VAL A 46 13.62 -3.28 -17.24
C VAL A 46 12.41 -2.49 -17.73
N VAL A 47 11.34 -3.19 -18.07
CA VAL A 47 10.10 -2.61 -18.60
C VAL A 47 9.05 -2.50 -17.51
N SER A 48 8.54 -1.29 -17.30
CA SER A 48 7.34 -1.03 -16.52
C SER A 48 6.19 -0.67 -17.46
N CYS A 49 5.17 -1.53 -17.51
CA CYS A 49 4.02 -1.37 -18.39
C CYS A 49 2.84 -0.73 -17.65
N ASN A 50 2.13 0.18 -18.32
CA ASN A 50 0.96 0.88 -17.76
C ASN A 50 -0.37 0.11 -17.89
N CYS A 51 -0.36 -1.14 -18.37
CA CYS A 51 -1.55 -1.98 -18.38
C CYS A 51 -2.05 -2.24 -16.96
N SER A 52 -3.36 -2.25 -16.77
CA SER A 52 -4.00 -2.35 -15.45
C SER A 52 -3.60 -3.60 -14.65
N ILE A 53 -3.32 -4.74 -15.30
CA ILE A 53 -2.78 -5.94 -14.64
C ILE A 53 -1.31 -5.78 -14.24
N CYS A 54 -0.50 -5.11 -15.06
CA CYS A 54 0.92 -4.90 -14.78
C CYS A 54 1.11 -3.92 -13.64
N THR A 55 0.31 -2.85 -13.60
CA THR A 55 0.31 -1.90 -12.49
C THR A 55 -0.14 -2.57 -11.18
N ARG A 56 -1.23 -3.34 -11.20
CA ARG A 56 -1.75 -4.01 -9.99
C ARG A 56 -0.84 -5.12 -9.45
N ASN A 57 -0.20 -5.87 -10.33
CA ASN A 57 0.73 -6.94 -9.94
C ASN A 57 2.17 -6.43 -9.74
N ALA A 58 2.40 -5.11 -9.86
CA ALA A 58 3.72 -4.48 -9.79
C ALA A 58 4.78 -5.16 -10.67
N TYR A 59 4.40 -5.53 -11.91
CA TYR A 59 5.31 -6.19 -12.83
C TYR A 59 6.46 -5.26 -13.25
N LEU A 60 7.69 -5.74 -13.02
CA LEU A 60 8.91 -5.18 -13.58
C LEU A 60 9.54 -6.25 -14.45
N LEU A 61 9.52 -6.07 -15.77
CA LEU A 61 9.71 -7.17 -16.70
C LEU A 61 11.02 -7.07 -17.46
N VAL A 62 11.72 -8.19 -17.57
CA VAL A 62 12.78 -8.41 -18.56
C VAL A 62 12.31 -9.47 -19.55
N TYR A 63 12.85 -9.45 -20.77
CA TYR A 63 12.33 -10.24 -21.89
C TYR A 63 13.39 -11.20 -22.46
N PRO A 64 13.82 -12.24 -21.72
CA PRO A 64 14.62 -13.31 -22.28
C PRO A 64 13.83 -14.18 -23.25
N GLU A 65 14.55 -14.99 -24.02
CA GLU A 65 13.94 -16.06 -24.82
C GLU A 65 13.44 -17.19 -23.90
N ARG A 66 12.37 -17.90 -24.28
CA ARG A 66 11.83 -19.03 -23.52
C ARG A 66 12.89 -20.09 -23.23
N SER A 67 13.76 -20.34 -24.20
CA SER A 67 14.88 -21.30 -24.11
C SER A 67 15.84 -21.01 -22.95
N GLN A 68 15.92 -19.76 -22.49
CA GLN A 68 16.83 -19.27 -21.45
C GLN A 68 16.25 -19.36 -20.04
N LEU A 69 14.98 -19.76 -19.92
CA LEU A 69 14.32 -19.98 -18.64
C LEU A 69 14.29 -21.48 -18.34
N HIS A 70 14.95 -21.87 -17.26
CA HIS A 70 15.03 -23.27 -16.82
C HIS A 70 14.32 -23.44 -15.48
N MET A 71 13.33 -24.32 -15.46
CA MET A 71 12.57 -24.65 -14.26
C MET A 71 13.37 -25.58 -13.37
N LYS A 72 13.41 -25.27 -12.06
CA LYS A 72 14.09 -26.11 -11.06
C LYS A 72 13.07 -26.91 -10.25
N SER A 73 12.00 -26.27 -9.78
CA SER A 73 10.95 -26.91 -8.98
C SER A 73 9.63 -26.15 -9.02
N GLY A 74 8.53 -26.83 -8.70
CA GLY A 74 7.22 -26.21 -8.46
C GLY A 74 6.42 -25.84 -9.72
N GLU A 75 6.70 -26.49 -10.86
CA GLU A 75 5.96 -26.26 -12.11
C GLU A 75 4.47 -26.63 -11.99
N ASP A 76 4.16 -27.71 -11.25
CA ASP A 76 2.82 -28.15 -10.89
C ASP A 76 2.03 -27.14 -10.04
N MET A 77 2.75 -26.30 -9.31
CA MET A 77 2.24 -25.24 -8.44
C MET A 77 2.07 -23.91 -9.17
N LEU A 78 2.36 -23.84 -10.47
CA LEU A 78 2.03 -22.69 -11.31
C LEU A 78 0.56 -22.74 -11.74
N ARG A 79 -0.05 -21.57 -11.79
CA ARG A 79 -1.38 -21.35 -12.35
C ARG A 79 -1.34 -20.20 -13.33
N ASP A 80 -2.25 -20.27 -14.30
CA ASP A 80 -2.31 -19.35 -15.43
C ASP A 80 -3.54 -18.48 -15.33
N TYR A 81 -3.36 -17.17 -15.52
CA TYR A 81 -4.44 -16.21 -15.64
C TYR A 81 -4.38 -15.53 -17.02
N SER A 82 -5.52 -15.43 -17.70
CA SER A 82 -5.64 -14.69 -18.96
C SER A 82 -6.99 -13.98 -19.04
N PHE A 83 -7.03 -12.86 -19.75
CA PHE A 83 -8.21 -12.01 -19.90
C PHE A 83 -8.32 -11.47 -21.32
N GLY A 84 -9.45 -10.84 -21.64
CA GLY A 84 -9.73 -10.31 -22.97
C GLY A 84 -9.70 -11.40 -24.03
N ILE A 85 -8.96 -11.17 -25.12
CA ILE A 85 -8.75 -12.15 -26.20
C ILE A 85 -7.89 -13.36 -25.78
N LYS A 86 -7.49 -13.46 -24.50
CA LYS A 86 -6.61 -14.49 -23.98
C LYS A 86 -5.37 -14.64 -24.87
N ARG A 87 -4.58 -13.56 -24.99
CA ARG A 87 -3.28 -13.59 -25.69
C ARG A 87 -2.16 -13.92 -24.70
N SER A 88 -2.03 -13.13 -23.65
CA SER A 88 -1.02 -13.32 -22.61
C SER A 88 -1.49 -14.28 -21.50
N LEU A 89 -0.63 -15.22 -21.10
CA LEU A 89 -0.78 -16.03 -19.89
C LEU A 89 0.09 -15.46 -18.78
N HIS A 90 -0.52 -15.01 -17.70
CA HIS A 90 0.18 -14.59 -16.50
C HIS A 90 0.36 -15.79 -15.58
N ARG A 91 1.62 -16.21 -15.34
CA ARG A 91 1.93 -17.37 -14.50
C ARG A 91 2.27 -16.92 -13.08
N PHE A 92 1.62 -17.52 -12.09
CA PHE A 92 1.79 -17.21 -10.69
C PHE A 92 1.79 -18.47 -9.81
N CYS A 93 2.38 -18.37 -8.62
CA CYS A 93 2.38 -19.47 -7.66
C CYS A 93 0.99 -19.63 -7.03
N ALA A 94 0.41 -20.83 -7.10
CA ALA A 94 -0.89 -21.14 -6.50
C ALA A 94 -0.92 -20.98 -4.97
N ARG A 95 0.22 -21.16 -4.30
CA ARG A 95 0.30 -21.12 -2.83
C ARG A 95 0.42 -19.70 -2.27
N CYS A 96 1.27 -18.87 -2.87
CA CYS A 96 1.58 -17.53 -2.32
C CYS A 96 1.15 -16.37 -3.23
N GLY A 97 0.60 -16.66 -4.41
CA GLY A 97 0.12 -15.63 -5.35
C GLY A 97 1.23 -14.84 -6.07
N SER A 98 2.51 -15.09 -5.78
CA SER A 98 3.62 -14.36 -6.43
C SER A 98 3.58 -14.53 -7.94
N ALA A 99 3.56 -13.41 -8.65
CA ALA A 99 3.58 -13.36 -10.10
C ALA A 99 5.02 -13.57 -10.62
N VAL A 100 5.22 -14.63 -11.40
CA VAL A 100 6.56 -15.15 -11.70
C VAL A 100 7.05 -14.67 -13.07
N TRP A 101 6.28 -14.96 -14.12
CA TRP A 101 6.48 -14.42 -15.46
C TRP A 101 5.15 -14.35 -16.19
N PHE A 102 5.12 -13.69 -17.34
CA PHE A 102 4.01 -13.78 -18.27
C PHE A 102 4.50 -14.27 -19.64
N ASP A 103 3.65 -15.03 -20.31
CA ASP A 103 3.90 -15.67 -21.57
C ASP A 103 2.97 -15.08 -22.65
N PRO A 104 3.49 -14.29 -23.60
CA PRO A 104 2.71 -13.74 -24.71
C PRO A 104 2.23 -14.80 -25.72
N ARG A 105 2.74 -16.04 -25.64
CA ARG A 105 2.44 -17.16 -26.54
C ARG A 105 2.63 -16.83 -28.02
N MET A 106 3.76 -16.21 -28.33
CA MET A 106 4.04 -15.67 -29.67
C MET A 106 3.98 -16.74 -30.76
N GLU A 107 4.50 -17.94 -30.48
CA GLU A 107 4.41 -19.08 -31.40
C GLU A 107 2.97 -19.45 -31.77
N LEU A 108 2.06 -19.51 -30.77
CA LEU A 108 0.65 -19.85 -30.99
C LEU A 108 -0.11 -18.78 -31.78
N PHE A 109 0.37 -17.54 -31.78
CA PHE A 109 -0.22 -16.43 -32.54
C PHE A 109 0.52 -16.16 -33.86
N GLY A 110 1.42 -17.04 -34.29
CA GLY A 110 2.11 -16.97 -35.59
C GLY A 110 3.12 -15.82 -35.70
N GLU A 111 3.67 -15.37 -34.58
CA GLU A 111 4.71 -14.34 -34.56
C GLU A 111 6.09 -14.98 -34.81
N ALA A 112 6.88 -14.34 -35.68
CA ALA A 112 8.24 -14.80 -35.99
C ALA A 112 9.16 -14.68 -34.76
N PRO A 113 10.19 -15.53 -34.64
CA PRO A 113 11.15 -15.48 -33.53
C PRO A 113 11.81 -14.10 -33.37
N PRO A 114 12.25 -13.74 -32.15
CA PRO A 114 12.46 -14.61 -30.98
C PRO A 114 11.21 -14.92 -30.16
N ASP A 115 11.10 -16.12 -29.54
CA ASP A 115 10.01 -16.48 -28.62
C ASP A 115 10.34 -16.05 -27.18
N LEU A 116 9.82 -14.89 -26.78
CA LEU A 116 10.14 -14.20 -25.53
C LEU A 116 9.15 -14.49 -24.41
N LEU A 117 9.67 -14.50 -23.19
CA LEU A 117 8.91 -14.50 -21.94
C LEU A 117 9.15 -13.20 -21.18
N GLY A 118 8.12 -12.63 -20.56
CA GLY A 118 8.28 -11.51 -19.65
C GLY A 118 8.55 -12.00 -18.23
N VAL A 119 9.81 -12.08 -17.82
CA VAL A 119 10.21 -12.52 -16.49
C VAL A 119 10.15 -11.36 -15.50
N ASN A 120 9.43 -11.54 -14.40
CA ASN A 120 9.33 -10.52 -13.36
C ASN A 120 10.66 -10.41 -12.60
N THR A 121 11.21 -9.21 -12.43
CA THR A 121 12.47 -9.02 -11.71
C THR A 121 12.32 -9.12 -10.20
N THR A 122 11.10 -9.01 -9.67
CA THR A 122 10.83 -9.10 -8.22
C THR A 122 10.89 -10.53 -7.67
N SER A 123 11.05 -11.54 -8.54
CA SER A 123 11.25 -12.95 -8.16
C SER A 123 12.70 -13.27 -7.77
N LYS A 124 13.60 -12.28 -7.86
CA LYS A 124 15.03 -12.45 -7.57
C LYS A 124 15.28 -12.33 -6.06
N PRO A 125 16.35 -12.97 -5.54
CA PRO A 125 16.76 -12.77 -4.16
C PRO A 125 17.09 -11.30 -3.88
N PRO A 126 16.86 -10.81 -2.64
CA PRO A 126 16.87 -9.38 -2.28
C PRO A 126 18.21 -8.66 -2.48
N ASN A 127 19.32 -9.39 -2.69
CA ASN A 127 20.67 -8.83 -2.75
C ASN A 127 21.13 -8.42 -4.16
N LEU A 128 20.29 -8.51 -5.19
CA LEU A 128 20.64 -8.11 -6.56
C LEU A 128 19.97 -6.79 -6.98
N LYS A 129 20.78 -5.78 -7.29
CA LYS A 129 20.33 -4.51 -7.87
C LYS A 129 19.95 -4.71 -9.34
N ALA A 130 18.72 -4.37 -9.71
CA ALA A 130 18.28 -4.27 -11.10
C ALA A 130 18.48 -2.83 -11.63
N ALA A 131 18.62 -2.67 -12.95
CA ALA A 131 18.63 -1.36 -13.59
C ALA A 131 17.32 -0.60 -13.35
N SER A 132 17.36 0.73 -13.41
CA SER A 132 16.17 1.57 -13.27
C SER A 132 15.14 1.25 -14.39
N PRO A 133 13.84 1.14 -14.05
CA PRO A 133 12.82 0.77 -15.03
C PRO A 133 12.59 1.90 -16.03
N ILE A 134 12.41 1.52 -17.30
CA ILE A 134 11.94 2.43 -18.34
C ILE A 134 10.43 2.25 -18.47
N ALA A 135 9.68 3.34 -18.31
CA ALA A 135 8.24 3.35 -18.49
C ALA A 135 7.90 3.15 -19.98
N VAL A 136 7.09 2.14 -20.28
CA VAL A 136 6.59 1.88 -21.63
C VAL A 136 5.08 2.01 -21.60
N SER A 137 4.56 2.97 -22.37
CA SER A 137 3.13 3.14 -22.59
C SER A 137 2.64 2.10 -23.60
N ALA A 138 1.77 1.19 -23.16
CA ALA A 138 1.08 0.28 -24.05
C ALA A 138 0.00 1.02 -24.85
N ALA A 139 0.39 1.61 -25.97
CA ALA A 139 -0.57 2.05 -26.98
C ALA A 139 -1.04 0.84 -27.80
N MET A 140 -1.95 0.03 -27.25
CA MET A 140 -2.69 -0.98 -28.01
C MET A 140 -4.14 -0.55 -28.17
N ASN A 141 -4.46 -0.10 -29.39
CA ASN A 141 -5.76 -0.19 -30.06
C ASN A 141 -7.02 -0.22 -29.17
N ALA A 142 -7.32 0.93 -28.54
CA ALA A 142 -8.68 1.26 -28.12
C ALA A 142 -9.36 2.08 -29.22
N ARG A 143 -9.59 1.49 -30.39
CA ARG A 143 -10.56 2.00 -31.36
C ARG A 143 -11.61 0.91 -31.59
N LEU A 144 -12.87 1.32 -31.44
CA LEU A 144 -14.13 0.56 -31.57
C LEU A 144 -14.45 -0.23 -30.29
N SER A 145 -15.58 -0.04 -29.60
CA SER A 145 -16.86 0.53 -30.02
C SER A 145 -17.70 0.94 -28.79
N ARG A 146 -17.89 2.24 -28.59
CA ARG A 146 -19.16 2.77 -28.06
C ARG A 146 -20.19 2.51 -29.16
N ALA A 147 -20.98 1.45 -29.05
CA ALA A 147 -22.16 1.26 -29.87
C ALA A 147 -23.33 0.91 -28.95
N ARG A 148 -24.22 1.90 -28.83
CA ARG A 148 -25.52 1.89 -28.16
C ARG A 148 -26.31 0.65 -28.60
N MET A 149 -26.85 -0.08 -27.63
CA MET A 149 -27.97 -0.99 -27.88
C MET A 149 -29.11 -0.19 -28.54
N LEU A 150 -29.41 -0.52 -29.79
CA LEU A 150 -30.71 -0.27 -30.38
C LEU A 150 -31.19 -1.58 -31.00
N LEU A 151 -32.28 -2.08 -30.43
CA LEU A 151 -33.13 -3.12 -30.98
C LEU A 151 -33.47 -2.78 -32.44
N ASN A 152 -33.28 -3.72 -33.36
CA ASN A 152 -34.36 -3.99 -34.31
C ASN A 152 -34.30 -5.39 -34.91
N ARG A 153 -35.53 -5.92 -35.04
CA ARG A 153 -35.90 -7.26 -35.47
C ARG A 153 -35.72 -7.46 -36.99
N THR A 154 -35.69 -8.75 -37.33
CA THR A 154 -36.16 -9.44 -38.55
C THR A 154 -35.16 -9.77 -39.66
N PRO A 155 -35.39 -10.92 -40.33
CA PRO A 155 -34.35 -11.77 -40.91
C PRO A 155 -34.30 -11.63 -42.42
N PHE A 156 -33.13 -11.89 -43.01
CA PHE A 156 -33.05 -12.24 -44.42
C PHE A 156 -32.23 -13.51 -44.61
N THR A 157 -32.95 -14.50 -45.14
CA THR A 157 -32.50 -15.71 -45.79
C THR A 157 -31.57 -15.37 -46.95
N THR A 158 -30.45 -16.08 -47.07
CA THR A 158 -29.78 -16.25 -48.36
C THR A 158 -29.23 -17.66 -48.49
N HIS A 159 -29.83 -18.37 -49.44
CA HIS A 159 -29.39 -19.64 -50.01
C HIS A 159 -27.94 -19.54 -50.52
N CYS A 160 -27.12 -20.54 -50.22
CA CYS A 160 -25.96 -20.85 -51.03
C CYS A 160 -26.07 -22.32 -51.48
N LYS A 161 -26.30 -22.52 -52.78
CA LYS A 161 -26.29 -23.84 -53.43
C LYS A 161 -24.84 -24.20 -53.71
N SER A 162 -24.34 -25.29 -53.12
CA SER A 162 -23.12 -25.95 -53.57
C SER A 162 -23.48 -27.37 -54.00
N THR A 163 -23.31 -27.63 -55.29
CA THR A 163 -23.57 -28.89 -55.97
C THR A 163 -22.35 -29.80 -55.81
N ARG A 164 -22.47 -30.93 -55.11
CA ARG A 164 -21.62 -32.11 -55.32
C ARG A 164 -22.46 -33.38 -55.20
N GLN A 165 -22.32 -34.25 -56.20
CA GLN A 165 -23.05 -35.51 -56.40
C GLN A 165 -22.72 -36.54 -55.30
N PRO A 166 -23.66 -37.47 -54.97
CA PRO A 166 -23.41 -38.49 -53.97
C PRO A 166 -22.85 -39.79 -54.59
N LEU A 167 -21.74 -40.29 -54.04
CA LEU A 167 -21.39 -41.72 -54.11
C LEU A 167 -22.30 -42.51 -53.13
N ARG A 168 -22.82 -43.65 -53.58
CA ARG A 168 -23.56 -44.63 -52.77
C ARG A 168 -22.64 -45.25 -51.69
N PRO A 169 -23.12 -45.49 -50.46
CA PRO A 169 -22.47 -46.38 -49.51
C PRO A 169 -23.11 -47.78 -49.52
N PRO A 170 -22.39 -48.82 -49.06
CA PRO A 170 -23.06 -50.00 -48.53
C PRO A 170 -22.76 -50.22 -47.04
N HIS A 171 -23.78 -50.77 -46.39
CA HIS A 171 -23.78 -51.51 -45.12
C HIS A 171 -23.70 -50.77 -43.77
N ASN A 172 -24.89 -50.71 -43.16
CA ASN A 172 -25.22 -51.26 -41.85
C ASN A 172 -24.44 -50.70 -40.64
N VAL A 173 -24.93 -49.59 -40.11
CA VAL A 173 -24.69 -49.17 -38.72
C VAL A 173 -26.05 -49.03 -38.05
N GLN A 174 -26.33 -49.89 -37.08
CA GLN A 174 -27.47 -49.70 -36.18
C GLN A 174 -27.27 -48.40 -35.41
N VAL A 175 -28.13 -47.41 -35.68
CA VAL A 175 -28.19 -46.18 -34.90
C VAL A 175 -28.87 -46.52 -33.58
N LEU A 176 -28.09 -46.51 -32.50
CA LEU A 176 -28.63 -46.50 -31.14
C LEU A 176 -29.18 -45.10 -30.88
N GLU A 177 -30.48 -44.89 -31.07
CA GLU A 177 -31.14 -43.65 -30.68
C GLU A 177 -31.22 -43.56 -29.14
N LEU A 178 -30.35 -42.73 -28.56
CA LEU A 178 -30.51 -42.26 -27.18
C LEU A 178 -31.47 -41.06 -27.20
N PRO A 179 -32.57 -41.07 -26.42
CA PRO A 179 -33.49 -39.95 -26.39
C PRO A 179 -32.85 -38.80 -25.60
N LEU A 180 -32.44 -37.73 -26.29
CA LEU A 180 -32.12 -36.44 -25.68
C LEU A 180 -33.40 -35.77 -25.21
N GLN A 181 -33.87 -36.17 -24.04
CA GLN A 181 -35.04 -35.59 -23.39
C GLN A 181 -34.63 -34.30 -22.66
N SER A 182 -34.64 -33.15 -23.35
CA SER A 182 -34.40 -31.83 -22.72
C SER A 182 -35.63 -31.38 -21.91
N ARG A 183 -35.89 -32.03 -20.77
CA ARG A 183 -36.78 -31.47 -19.75
C ARG A 183 -35.96 -30.48 -18.92
N MET A 184 -35.94 -29.22 -19.34
CA MET A 184 -35.48 -28.12 -18.50
C MET A 184 -36.37 -28.10 -17.26
N ARG A 185 -35.83 -28.55 -16.12
CA ARG A 185 -36.60 -28.78 -14.91
C ARG A 185 -36.99 -27.42 -14.35
N TRP A 186 -38.28 -27.16 -14.21
CA TRP A 186 -38.85 -25.95 -13.57
C TRP A 186 -38.17 -25.59 -12.24
N SER A 187 -37.60 -26.58 -11.55
CA SER A 187 -36.75 -26.38 -10.38
C SER A 187 -35.57 -25.44 -10.61
N TRP A 188 -34.91 -25.47 -11.77
CA TRP A 188 -33.77 -24.57 -12.06
C TRP A 188 -34.21 -23.12 -12.24
N LEU A 189 -35.37 -22.89 -12.86
CA LEU A 189 -35.95 -21.55 -12.96
C LEU A 189 -36.31 -21.02 -11.56
N TRP A 190 -36.86 -21.88 -10.70
CA TRP A 190 -37.17 -21.54 -9.31
C TRP A 190 -35.93 -21.19 -8.48
N TYR A 191 -34.86 -21.99 -8.57
CA TYR A 191 -33.60 -21.67 -7.89
C TYR A 191 -32.94 -20.40 -8.45
N ALA A 192 -32.98 -20.20 -9.77
CA ALA A 192 -32.44 -19.00 -10.40
C ALA A 192 -33.22 -17.74 -9.96
N SER A 193 -34.54 -17.81 -9.81
CA SER A 193 -35.34 -16.68 -9.31
C SER A 193 -35.05 -16.35 -7.86
N ILE A 194 -34.89 -17.35 -6.99
CA ILE A 194 -34.53 -17.13 -5.58
C ILE A 194 -33.13 -16.50 -5.48
N LEU A 195 -32.16 -17.01 -6.25
CA LEU A 195 -30.81 -16.46 -6.29
C LEU A 195 -30.83 -15.01 -6.79
N ALA A 196 -31.55 -14.73 -7.89
CA ALA A 196 -31.66 -13.40 -8.43
C ALA A 196 -32.28 -12.43 -7.41
N LEU A 197 -33.36 -12.84 -6.73
CA LEU A 197 -34.02 -12.03 -5.71
C LEU A 197 -33.11 -11.79 -4.49
N GLY A 198 -32.34 -12.81 -4.07
CA GLY A 198 -31.35 -12.66 -3.01
C GLY A 198 -30.22 -11.70 -3.38
N VAL A 199 -29.70 -11.79 -4.60
CA VAL A 199 -28.64 -10.90 -5.11
C VAL A 199 -29.16 -9.47 -5.26
N THR A 200 -30.36 -9.26 -5.81
CA THR A 200 -30.94 -7.92 -5.95
C THR A 200 -31.25 -7.30 -4.60
N THR A 201 -31.77 -8.09 -3.65
CA THR A 201 -32.06 -7.60 -2.29
C THR A 201 -30.75 -7.28 -1.56
N GLY A 202 -29.72 -8.12 -1.68
CA GLY A 202 -28.41 -7.88 -1.09
C GLY A 202 -27.69 -6.66 -1.67
N LEU A 203 -27.73 -6.48 -3.00
CA LEU A 203 -27.19 -5.30 -3.66
C LEU A 203 -28.01 -4.04 -3.33
N GLY A 204 -29.34 -4.14 -3.31
CA GLY A 204 -30.24 -3.07 -2.92
C GLY A 204 -29.97 -2.61 -1.49
N ALA A 205 -29.92 -3.55 -0.54
CA ALA A 205 -29.55 -3.26 0.85
C ALA A 205 -28.15 -2.62 0.94
N ARG A 206 -27.17 -3.06 0.15
CA ARG A 206 -25.84 -2.43 0.13
C ARG A 206 -25.86 -1.00 -0.40
N HIS A 207 -26.69 -0.70 -1.40
CA HIS A 207 -26.80 0.64 -1.98
C HIS A 207 -27.63 1.61 -1.13
N PHE A 208 -28.64 1.11 -0.39
CA PHE A 208 -29.52 1.93 0.44
C PHE A 208 -29.11 2.00 1.91
N ALA A 209 -28.55 0.92 2.47
CA ALA A 209 -28.08 0.87 3.85
C ALA A 209 -26.57 1.09 3.99
N GLY A 210 -25.83 1.17 2.88
CA GLY A 210 -24.46 1.65 2.89
C GLY A 210 -24.47 3.15 3.22
N PRO A 211 -23.70 3.63 4.22
CA PRO A 211 -23.60 5.07 4.46
C PRO A 211 -23.18 5.76 3.16
N LEU A 212 -23.84 6.88 2.84
CA LEU A 212 -23.53 7.71 1.68
C LEU A 212 -22.01 7.85 1.57
N GLY A 213 -21.45 7.36 0.47
CA GLY A 213 -20.01 7.37 0.29
C GLY A 213 -19.54 8.81 0.33
N LEU A 214 -18.72 9.15 1.32
CA LEU A 214 -17.97 10.41 1.36
C LEU A 214 -17.30 10.69 -0.01
N PRO A 215 -17.10 11.95 -0.40
CA PRO A 215 -16.57 12.30 -1.72
C PRO A 215 -15.16 11.73 -1.94
N GLU A 216 -14.76 11.60 -3.21
CA GLU A 216 -13.41 11.18 -3.56
C GLU A 216 -12.39 12.29 -3.21
N PRO A 217 -11.18 11.95 -2.71
CA PRO A 217 -10.18 12.94 -2.34
C PRO A 217 -9.84 13.90 -3.48
N GLY A 218 -9.84 15.21 -3.19
CA GLY A 218 -9.52 16.25 -4.17
C GLY A 218 -10.67 16.65 -5.11
N THR A 219 -11.89 16.18 -4.84
CA THR A 219 -13.10 16.75 -5.44
C THR A 219 -13.54 18.01 -4.68
N ARG A 220 -14.29 18.90 -5.35
CA ARG A 220 -14.81 20.12 -4.70
C ARG A 220 -15.62 19.84 -3.43
N ASP A 221 -16.39 18.76 -3.43
CA ASP A 221 -17.21 18.37 -2.27
C ASP A 221 -16.32 17.91 -1.11
N ASP A 222 -15.19 17.24 -1.41
CA ASP A 222 -14.18 16.86 -0.42
C ASP A 222 -13.56 18.10 0.23
N ASP A 223 -13.17 19.10 -0.58
CA ASP A 223 -12.62 20.37 -0.09
C ASP A 223 -13.60 21.10 0.85
N ILE A 224 -14.89 21.17 0.48
CA ILE A 224 -15.92 21.83 1.31
C ILE A 224 -16.06 21.15 2.67
N ILE A 225 -16.06 19.81 2.68
CA ILE A 225 -16.17 19.05 3.92
C ILE A 225 -14.88 19.16 4.73
N LEU A 226 -13.69 19.14 4.10
CA LEU A 226 -12.42 19.39 4.79
C LEU A 226 -12.39 20.77 5.45
N ASP A 227 -12.88 21.81 4.77
CA ASP A 227 -12.99 23.15 5.35
C ASP A 227 -13.99 23.19 6.52
N SER A 228 -15.06 22.40 6.47
CA SER A 228 -15.97 22.24 7.61
C SER A 228 -15.30 21.52 8.78
N LEU A 229 -14.68 20.37 8.52
CA LEU A 229 -13.94 19.60 9.52
C LEU A 229 -12.78 20.41 10.12
N GLY A 230 -12.18 21.30 9.33
CA GLY A 230 -11.20 22.31 9.77
C GLY A 230 -11.78 23.24 10.82
N ARG A 231 -12.98 23.78 10.58
CA ARG A 231 -13.67 24.61 11.58
C ARG A 231 -14.08 23.80 12.81
N ASP A 232 -14.51 22.55 12.63
CA ASP A 232 -14.92 21.69 13.73
C ASP A 232 -13.75 21.29 14.63
N ILE A 233 -12.59 20.93 14.06
CA ILE A 233 -11.38 20.63 14.84
C ILE A 233 -10.88 21.87 15.59
N ASP A 234 -10.97 23.05 14.97
CA ASP A 234 -10.56 24.32 15.57
C ASP A 234 -11.53 24.77 16.69
N ALA A 235 -12.77 24.28 16.66
CA ALA A 235 -13.78 24.51 17.69
C ALA A 235 -13.60 23.61 18.94
N LEU A 236 -12.78 22.56 18.87
CA LEU A 236 -12.55 21.67 20.01
C LEU A 236 -11.82 22.40 21.16
N GLU A 237 -12.31 22.24 22.38
CA GLU A 237 -11.77 22.88 23.58
C GLU A 237 -10.27 22.57 23.80
N ILE A 238 -9.85 21.34 23.48
CA ILE A 238 -8.43 20.95 23.56
C ILE A 238 -7.56 21.74 22.59
N VAL A 239 -8.02 21.98 21.37
CA VAL A 239 -7.28 22.75 20.36
C VAL A 239 -7.20 24.21 20.78
N GLN A 240 -8.32 24.78 21.25
CA GLN A 240 -8.36 26.16 21.75
C GLN A 240 -7.46 26.37 22.97
N SER A 241 -7.45 25.41 23.91
CA SER A 241 -6.62 25.49 25.12
C SER A 241 -5.12 25.29 24.85
N LEU A 242 -4.74 24.45 23.89
CA LEU A 242 -3.35 24.31 23.47
C LEU A 242 -2.85 25.54 22.72
N ARG A 243 -3.70 26.13 21.85
CA ARG A 243 -3.38 27.39 21.17
C ARG A 243 -3.24 28.56 22.15
N SER A 244 -4.09 28.64 23.18
CA SER A 244 -3.98 29.71 24.18
C SER A 244 -2.74 29.59 25.07
N GLN A 245 -2.10 28.41 25.12
CA GLN A 245 -0.84 28.16 25.81
C GLN A 245 0.39 28.33 24.89
N SER A 246 0.20 28.62 23.60
CA SER A 246 1.27 28.83 22.63
C SER A 246 1.72 30.30 22.56
N TYR A 247 2.91 30.62 23.07
CA TYR A 247 3.48 31.99 23.08
C TYR A 247 4.91 32.02 22.51
N ASN A 248 5.26 33.09 21.78
CA ASN A 248 6.64 33.37 21.38
C ASN A 248 7.35 34.18 22.48
N LEU A 249 8.60 33.83 22.81
CA LEU A 249 9.38 34.48 23.87
C LEU A 249 9.81 35.94 23.57
N HIS A 250 9.75 36.40 22.31
CA HIS A 250 10.33 37.70 21.89
C HIS A 250 9.32 38.73 21.37
N THR A 251 8.06 38.33 21.24
CA THR A 251 6.97 39.21 20.83
C THR A 251 5.74 38.60 21.48
N ASP A 252 5.11 39.30 22.43
CA ASP A 252 3.83 38.97 23.05
C ASP A 252 2.71 38.95 22.00
N THR A 253 2.87 38.11 20.99
CA THR A 253 2.03 37.97 19.82
C THR A 253 1.73 36.49 19.71
N ALA A 254 0.47 36.14 19.98
CA ALA A 254 -0.04 34.79 19.80
C ALA A 254 0.31 34.33 18.37
N LEU A 255 0.85 33.11 18.25
CA LEU A 255 0.98 32.46 16.95
C LEU A 255 -0.44 32.19 16.43
N ARG A 256 -1.02 33.16 15.71
CA ARG A 256 -2.30 32.99 15.03
C ARG A 256 -2.09 32.12 13.79
N SER A 257 -2.36 30.84 13.91
CA SER A 257 -2.69 29.97 12.77
C SER A 257 -4.18 30.14 12.45
N GLY A 258 -4.51 31.23 11.74
CA GLY A 258 -5.83 31.41 11.13
C GLY A 258 -5.82 30.86 9.69
N PRO A 259 -6.96 30.39 9.15
CA PRO A 259 -7.04 29.94 7.76
C PRO A 259 -6.77 31.15 6.84
N GLY A 260 -5.63 31.14 6.15
CA GLY A 260 -5.29 32.18 5.15
C GLY A 260 -3.89 32.78 5.18
N LEU A 261 -2.90 32.21 5.89
CA LEU A 261 -1.51 32.68 5.79
C LEU A 261 -0.62 31.65 5.07
N THR A 262 -0.63 31.73 3.74
CA THR A 262 0.45 31.24 2.87
C THR A 262 1.68 32.12 3.09
N SER A 263 2.49 31.78 4.07
CA SER A 263 3.89 32.18 4.07
C SER A 263 4.66 31.25 4.99
N ALA A 264 5.27 30.22 4.38
CA ALA A 264 6.36 29.49 4.97
C ALA A 264 7.31 30.45 5.72
N PRO A 265 7.68 30.17 6.98
CA PRO A 265 8.72 30.95 7.63
C PRO A 265 10.01 30.75 6.84
N ALA A 266 10.62 31.86 6.43
CA ALA A 266 11.86 31.88 5.67
C ALA A 266 12.91 30.93 6.27
N SER A 267 13.57 30.18 5.38
CA SER A 267 14.70 29.30 5.65
C SER A 267 15.78 30.02 6.45
N GLY A 268 15.70 29.88 7.76
CA GLY A 268 16.58 30.53 8.72
C GLY A 268 16.35 29.83 10.04
N SER A 269 17.20 28.85 10.34
CA SER A 269 17.23 28.08 11.58
C SER A 269 17.09 29.00 12.80
N ARG A 270 15.86 29.14 13.30
CA ARG A 270 15.60 29.78 14.58
C ARG A 270 15.78 28.70 15.63
N LYS A 271 16.78 28.86 16.48
CA LYS A 271 17.14 27.91 17.53
C LYS A 271 15.91 27.61 18.42
N ILE A 272 15.66 26.32 18.68
CA ILE A 272 14.60 25.76 19.55
C ILE A 272 14.53 26.46 20.92
N SER A 273 15.64 27.07 21.39
CA SER A 273 15.72 27.85 22.63
C SER A 273 14.85 29.10 22.70
N ALA A 274 14.11 29.45 21.64
CA ALA A 274 13.23 30.63 21.59
C ALA A 274 11.76 30.33 21.95
N TYR A 275 11.39 29.06 22.14
CA TYR A 275 10.01 28.65 22.41
C TYR A 275 9.82 28.20 23.86
N LYS A 276 8.82 28.77 24.53
CA LYS A 276 8.41 28.36 25.88
C LYS A 276 6.96 27.86 25.79
N GLY A 277 6.73 26.58 26.09
CA GLY A 277 5.40 25.96 26.05
C GLY A 277 5.05 25.23 24.75
N TRP A 278 3.76 25.23 24.41
CA TRP A 278 3.20 24.49 23.27
C TRP A 278 3.41 25.22 21.94
N LEU A 279 3.86 24.49 20.93
CA LEU A 279 4.04 24.95 19.57
C LEU A 279 3.09 24.17 18.65
N GLU A 280 2.23 24.86 17.92
CA GLU A 280 1.44 24.23 16.87
C GLU A 280 2.36 23.89 15.69
N LEU A 281 2.42 22.61 15.36
CA LEU A 281 3.16 22.11 14.21
C LEU A 281 2.22 22.07 13.04
N ASP A 282 2.64 22.71 11.95
CA ASP A 282 1.94 22.55 10.69
C ASP A 282 2.20 21.14 10.18
N LEU A 283 1.19 20.28 10.32
CA LEU A 283 1.21 18.95 9.71
C LEU A 283 0.75 19.07 8.27
N ASP A 284 1.27 20.04 7.52
CA ASP A 284 0.76 20.36 6.21
C ASP A 284 1.01 19.17 5.27
N PHE A 285 -0.02 18.34 5.14
CA PHE A 285 -0.04 17.14 4.31
C PHE A 285 -0.29 17.58 2.86
N GLY A 286 0.70 18.24 2.27
CA GLY A 286 0.77 18.47 0.84
C GLY A 286 -0.16 19.54 0.29
N ARG A 287 -0.05 20.79 0.78
CA ARG A 287 -0.54 21.96 0.03
C ARG A 287 0.54 22.92 -0.49
N GLU A 288 1.82 22.65 -0.23
CA GLU A 288 2.92 23.33 -0.92
C GLU A 288 3.59 22.41 -1.96
N ASN A 289 3.10 22.51 -3.20
CA ASN A 289 3.79 22.41 -4.50
C ASN A 289 4.91 21.39 -4.83
N GLU A 290 5.34 20.46 -3.98
CA GLU A 290 6.33 19.44 -4.36
C GLU A 290 6.01 18.05 -3.79
N GLY A 291 5.21 17.27 -4.53
CA GLY A 291 5.10 15.83 -4.32
C GLY A 291 4.35 15.40 -3.06
N LYS A 292 3.52 14.37 -3.18
CA LYS A 292 2.87 13.72 -2.03
C LYS A 292 3.90 12.93 -1.22
N SER A 293 4.71 13.61 -0.42
CA SER A 293 5.76 12.97 0.39
C SER A 293 5.20 12.57 1.76
N GLY A 294 4.97 11.27 1.94
CA GLY A 294 4.57 10.66 3.22
C GLY A 294 3.40 9.67 3.09
N ILE A 295 3.36 8.66 3.98
CA ILE A 295 2.27 7.66 4.01
C ILE A 295 0.91 8.33 4.27
N LEU A 296 0.90 9.41 5.07
CA LEU A 296 -0.33 10.13 5.43
C LEU A 296 -0.89 10.99 4.29
N GLY A 297 -0.05 11.47 3.36
CA GLY A 297 -0.49 12.18 2.16
C GLY A 297 -1.20 11.28 1.14
N VAL A 298 -1.00 9.96 1.21
CA VAL A 298 -1.76 8.96 0.42
C VAL A 298 -3.15 8.71 1.02
N MET A 299 -3.29 8.90 2.33
CA MET A 299 -4.55 8.80 3.06
C MET A 299 -5.21 10.17 3.26
N SER A 300 -4.90 11.19 2.45
CA SER A 300 -5.52 12.51 2.57
C SER A 300 -7.01 12.49 2.16
N GLY A 301 -7.76 13.51 2.58
CA GLY A 301 -9.16 13.70 2.22
C GLY A 301 -10.13 13.18 3.28
N THR A 302 -11.42 13.51 3.13
CA THR A 302 -12.46 13.26 4.14
C THR A 302 -12.64 11.78 4.49
N ARG A 303 -12.42 10.91 3.49
CA ARG A 303 -12.46 9.45 3.64
C ARG A 303 -11.28 8.89 4.40
N GLY A 304 -10.14 9.57 4.39
CA GLY A 304 -8.91 9.16 5.04
C GLY A 304 -8.66 9.95 6.32
N LEU A 305 -7.43 10.42 6.49
CA LEU A 305 -7.05 11.37 7.51
C LEU A 305 -7.25 12.80 6.96
N GLY A 306 -8.47 13.29 7.10
CA GLY A 306 -8.90 14.55 6.49
C GLY A 306 -8.24 15.78 7.09
N VAL A 307 -8.36 15.97 8.41
CA VAL A 307 -7.84 17.15 9.11
C VAL A 307 -7.09 16.73 10.37
N GLN A 308 -5.98 17.39 10.63
CA GLN A 308 -5.13 17.16 11.80
C GLN A 308 -4.63 18.49 12.38
N ARG A 309 -4.41 18.51 13.69
CA ARG A 309 -3.71 19.59 14.41
C ARG A 309 -2.71 18.92 15.34
N ALA A 310 -1.43 19.28 15.30
CA ALA A 310 -0.46 18.78 16.25
C ALA A 310 0.19 19.90 17.03
N PHE A 311 0.47 19.61 18.29
CA PHE A 311 1.06 20.52 19.25
C PHE A 311 2.24 19.82 19.90
N TRP A 312 3.38 20.48 19.92
CA TRP A 312 4.61 20.00 20.52
C TRP A 312 5.01 20.89 21.67
N ASN A 313 5.29 20.30 22.83
CA ASN A 313 5.83 21.03 23.96
C ASN A 313 7.36 20.94 23.95
N ALA A 314 8.02 22.09 23.77
CA ALA A 314 9.48 22.16 23.70
C ALA A 314 10.16 21.86 25.06
N GLU A 315 9.49 22.09 26.18
CA GLU A 315 10.03 21.88 27.53
C GLU A 315 9.88 20.42 27.97
N THR A 316 8.69 19.85 27.83
CA THR A 316 8.39 18.47 28.28
C THR A 316 8.69 17.41 27.23
N ARG A 317 8.95 17.81 25.97
CA ARG A 317 9.05 16.91 24.80
C ARG A 317 7.82 16.02 24.61
N GLU A 318 6.64 16.57 24.93
CA GLU A 318 5.36 15.92 24.72
C GLU A 318 4.72 16.37 23.41
N MET A 319 3.98 15.48 22.77
CA MET A 319 3.19 15.78 21.57
C MET A 319 1.72 15.46 21.82
N VAL A 320 0.85 16.38 21.39
CA VAL A 320 -0.61 16.17 21.34
C VAL A 320 -1.07 16.41 19.93
N ALA A 321 -1.67 15.40 19.30
CA ALA A 321 -2.23 15.48 17.97
C ALA A 321 -3.72 15.19 18.00
N VAL A 322 -4.54 16.05 17.41
CA VAL A 322 -5.96 15.81 17.17
C VAL A 322 -6.13 15.38 15.73
N VAL A 323 -6.74 14.22 15.51
CA VAL A 323 -6.79 13.56 14.21
C VAL A 323 -8.22 13.16 13.88
N TRP A 324 -8.69 13.53 12.69
CA TRP A 324 -9.91 12.98 12.10
C TRP A 324 -9.65 11.61 11.47
N ILE A 325 -10.47 10.62 11.81
CA ILE A 325 -10.41 9.29 11.20
C ILE A 325 -11.62 9.09 10.28
N GLY A 326 -11.41 9.15 8.96
CA GLY A 326 -12.47 9.01 7.97
C GLY A 326 -12.98 7.58 7.76
N GLY A 327 -14.17 7.46 7.16
CA GLY A 327 -14.85 6.17 6.93
C GLY A 327 -14.18 5.24 5.90
N GLY A 328 -13.24 5.75 5.10
CA GLY A 328 -12.40 4.94 4.22
C GLY A 328 -11.32 4.15 4.97
N LEU A 329 -11.05 4.50 6.24
CA LEU A 329 -10.11 3.81 7.11
C LEU A 329 -10.78 2.75 7.98
N SER A 330 -12.05 2.38 7.72
CA SER A 330 -12.76 1.40 8.53
C SER A 330 -12.40 -0.05 8.17
N GLY A 331 -12.07 -0.86 9.18
CA GLY A 331 -11.82 -2.30 9.02
C GLY A 331 -13.07 -3.16 9.23
N TRP A 332 -13.97 -2.69 10.11
CA TRP A 332 -15.29 -3.25 10.36
C TRP A 332 -16.32 -2.11 10.24
N PRO A 333 -17.59 -2.34 9.86
CA PRO A 333 -18.57 -1.27 9.67
C PRO A 333 -18.61 -0.23 10.80
N GLY A 334 -18.13 0.99 10.54
CA GLY A 334 -18.11 2.07 11.53
C GLY A 334 -16.98 2.00 12.57
N VAL A 335 -16.04 1.06 12.44
CA VAL A 335 -14.86 0.92 13.32
C VAL A 335 -13.59 1.06 12.48
N ALA A 336 -12.73 1.99 12.89
CA ALA A 336 -11.43 2.26 12.29
C ALA A 336 -10.54 1.01 12.28
N HIS A 337 -9.81 0.82 11.19
CA HIS A 337 -8.88 -0.27 10.99
C HIS A 337 -7.68 -0.08 11.92
N GLY A 338 -7.33 -1.12 12.71
CA GLY A 338 -6.22 -1.04 13.66
C GLY A 338 -4.89 -0.65 13.00
N GLY A 339 -4.62 -1.16 11.80
CA GLY A 339 -3.44 -0.75 11.02
C GLY A 339 -3.42 0.73 10.63
N ALA A 340 -4.58 1.36 10.40
CA ALA A 340 -4.62 2.80 10.12
C ALA A 340 -4.27 3.61 11.37
N ILE A 341 -4.74 3.17 12.54
CA ILE A 341 -4.37 3.76 13.84
C ILE A 341 -2.87 3.57 14.11
N ALA A 342 -2.31 2.40 13.79
CA ALA A 342 -0.88 2.12 13.91
C ALA A 342 -0.03 3.11 13.10
N THR A 343 -0.45 3.41 11.87
CA THR A 343 0.22 4.39 11.01
C THR A 343 0.20 5.81 11.58
N VAL A 344 -0.88 6.21 12.25
CA VAL A 344 -0.94 7.51 12.94
C VAL A 344 0.07 7.57 14.09
N PHE A 345 0.17 6.52 14.90
CA PHE A 345 1.19 6.44 15.95
C PHE A 345 2.62 6.42 15.41
N GLU A 346 2.86 5.66 14.34
CA GLU A 346 4.17 5.58 13.69
C GLU A 346 4.65 6.97 13.25
N GLU A 347 3.78 7.75 12.58
CA GLU A 347 4.13 9.11 12.16
C GLU A 347 4.37 10.03 13.36
N VAL A 348 3.47 10.05 14.35
CA VAL A 348 3.61 10.93 15.51
C VAL A 348 4.91 10.64 16.24
N PHE A 349 5.21 9.36 16.50
CA PHE A 349 6.44 8.98 17.19
C PHE A 349 7.69 9.33 16.37
N ALA A 350 7.67 9.10 15.05
CA ALA A 350 8.76 9.49 14.16
C ALA A 350 9.03 11.01 14.22
N ARG A 351 7.97 11.82 14.28
CA ARG A 351 8.07 13.29 14.41
C ARG A 351 8.59 13.71 15.77
N MET A 352 8.20 13.03 16.84
CA MET A 352 8.68 13.32 18.18
C MET A 352 10.19 13.13 18.33
N VAL A 353 10.75 12.05 17.80
CA VAL A 353 12.22 11.81 17.84
C VAL A 353 12.96 12.86 17.00
N ARG A 354 12.37 13.27 15.88
CA ARG A 354 12.95 14.25 14.96
C ARG A 354 12.92 15.68 15.50
N GLY A 355 11.92 16.03 16.31
CA GLY A 355 11.68 17.38 16.79
C GLY A 355 10.98 18.30 15.76
N PRO A 356 10.70 19.56 16.13
CA PRO A 356 9.79 20.46 15.40
C PRO A 356 10.32 20.97 14.04
N ASP A 357 11.64 21.07 13.85
CA ASP A 357 12.27 21.70 12.66
C ASP A 357 12.72 20.70 11.58
N GLY A 358 12.45 19.41 11.75
CA GLY A 358 13.03 18.41 10.88
C GLY A 358 12.27 18.24 9.55
N ILE A 359 12.97 18.41 8.41
CA ILE A 359 12.55 17.99 7.04
C ILE A 359 12.27 16.48 6.92
N VAL A 360 11.01 16.02 6.85
CA VAL A 360 10.61 14.59 6.75
C VAL A 360 11.56 13.73 5.90
N GLU A 361 12.57 13.11 6.52
CA GLU A 361 13.41 12.10 5.87
C GLU A 361 12.75 10.73 6.00
N PRO A 362 12.83 9.86 4.98
CA PRO A 362 12.10 8.60 4.92
C PRO A 362 12.57 7.50 5.91
N VAL A 363 13.49 7.80 6.83
CA VAL A 363 14.30 6.80 7.54
C VAL A 363 13.93 6.63 9.03
N HIS A 364 13.22 7.57 9.66
CA HIS A 364 12.99 7.49 11.12
C HIS A 364 11.72 6.70 11.48
N ARG A 365 11.75 5.38 11.29
CA ARG A 365 10.69 4.48 11.78
C ARG A 365 11.07 3.90 13.16
N PRO A 366 10.09 3.61 14.03
CA PRO A 366 10.36 2.88 15.26
C PRO A 366 10.91 1.48 14.95
N ASP A 367 11.95 1.05 15.67
CA ASP A 367 12.48 -0.33 15.63
C ASP A 367 11.42 -1.34 16.07
N SER A 368 10.58 -0.94 17.04
CA SER A 368 9.43 -1.71 17.47
C SER A 368 8.28 -0.78 17.82
N LEU A 369 7.07 -1.16 17.43
CA LEU A 369 5.83 -0.49 17.77
C LEU A 369 4.85 -1.53 18.31
N SER A 370 4.43 -1.36 19.56
CA SER A 370 3.45 -2.21 20.23
C SER A 370 2.17 -1.41 20.50
N LEU A 371 1.02 -1.97 20.14
CA LEU A 371 -0.30 -1.34 20.27
C LEU A 371 -1.24 -2.24 21.07
N THR A 372 -1.88 -1.66 22.09
CA THR A 372 -2.90 -2.31 22.92
C THR A 372 -4.23 -1.60 22.69
N TYR A 373 -5.15 -2.26 21.99
CA TYR A 373 -6.48 -1.75 21.71
C TYR A 373 -7.42 -2.02 22.90
N ALA A 374 -7.85 -0.97 23.59
CA ALA A 374 -8.71 -1.04 24.76
C ALA A 374 -10.20 -0.94 24.41
N LYS A 375 -10.57 -0.01 23.52
CA LYS A 375 -11.95 0.23 23.07
C LYS A 375 -12.00 0.41 21.55
N PRO A 376 -13.14 0.07 20.90
CA PRO A 376 -13.31 0.32 19.47
C PRO A 376 -13.15 1.82 19.17
N THR A 377 -12.35 2.11 18.16
CA THR A 377 -12.20 3.47 17.62
C THR A 377 -13.17 3.57 16.45
N HIS A 378 -14.15 4.46 16.54
CA HIS A 378 -15.15 4.66 15.51
C HIS A 378 -14.58 5.49 14.36
N SER A 379 -15.09 5.25 13.16
CA SER A 379 -14.79 6.11 12.00
C SER A 379 -15.74 7.30 11.95
N LEU A 380 -15.34 8.35 11.22
CA LEU A 380 -16.02 9.63 11.11
C LEU A 380 -16.06 10.42 12.44
N ASP A 381 -14.99 10.35 13.21
CA ASP A 381 -14.88 11.03 14.49
C ASP A 381 -13.45 11.55 14.73
N PHE A 382 -13.32 12.48 15.67
CA PHE A 382 -12.05 13.04 16.11
C PHE A 382 -11.47 12.24 17.27
N TYR A 383 -10.15 12.07 17.25
CA TYR A 383 -9.40 11.43 18.31
C TYR A 383 -8.22 12.29 18.74
N ILE A 384 -7.90 12.21 20.02
CA ILE A 384 -6.80 12.91 20.66
C ILE A 384 -5.70 11.88 20.92
N LEU A 385 -4.57 12.06 20.25
CA LEU A 385 -3.36 11.29 20.47
C LEU A 385 -2.42 12.10 21.37
N ARG A 386 -2.01 11.52 22.49
CA ARG A 386 -1.01 12.10 23.39
C ARG A 386 0.20 11.21 23.41
N ALA A 387 1.39 11.77 23.35
CA ALA A 387 2.62 11.00 23.35
C ALA A 387 3.74 11.72 24.09
N ALA A 388 4.57 10.96 24.80
CA ALA A 388 5.67 11.45 25.64
C ALA A 388 6.83 10.45 25.65
N PHE A 389 8.05 10.93 25.87
CA PHE A 389 9.20 10.06 26.11
C PHE A 389 9.11 9.41 27.50
N SER A 390 9.37 8.10 27.60
CA SER A 390 9.27 7.36 28.87
C SER A 390 10.37 7.74 29.87
N LYS A 391 11.52 8.23 29.37
CA LYS A 391 12.60 8.82 30.14
C LYS A 391 12.68 10.30 29.78
N PRO A 392 12.29 11.22 30.68
CA PRO A 392 12.48 12.63 30.42
C PRO A 392 13.99 12.89 30.40
N ASP A 393 14.48 13.36 29.26
CA ASP A 393 15.84 13.87 29.04
C ASP A 393 15.96 15.28 29.66
N LEU A 394 15.37 15.45 30.84
CA LEU A 394 15.54 16.65 31.65
C LEU A 394 16.92 16.54 32.29
N PRO A 395 17.68 17.64 32.41
CA PRO A 395 18.91 17.66 33.20
C PRO A 395 18.52 17.34 34.66
N GLN A 396 18.60 16.06 35.03
CA GLN A 396 18.47 15.65 36.41
C GLN A 396 19.66 16.28 37.13
N SER A 397 19.38 17.19 38.07
CA SER A 397 20.35 17.55 39.09
C SER A 397 20.83 16.24 39.72
N GLU A 398 22.15 16.01 39.75
CA GLU A 398 22.76 14.75 40.20
C GLU A 398 22.05 14.20 41.44
N PRO A 399 21.61 12.93 41.44
CA PRO A 399 21.07 12.33 42.64
C PRO A 399 22.15 12.30 43.74
N PRO A 400 21.77 12.46 45.03
CA PRO A 400 22.73 12.47 46.12
C PRO A 400 23.55 11.17 46.11
N PRO A 401 24.87 11.22 46.38
CA PRO A 401 25.68 10.01 46.40
C PRO A 401 25.15 9.02 47.44
N GLU A 402 24.83 7.82 46.99
CA GLU A 402 24.37 6.70 47.81
C GLU A 402 25.50 6.26 48.76
N PRO A 403 25.23 5.98 50.06
CA PRO A 403 26.28 5.66 51.00
C PRO A 403 26.94 4.30 50.69
N GLU A 404 28.27 4.27 50.77
CA GLU A 404 29.10 3.08 50.61
C GLU A 404 28.61 1.93 51.51
N ALA A 405 28.19 0.82 50.89
CA ALA A 405 27.83 -0.39 51.61
C ALA A 405 29.10 -1.19 51.96
N GLU A 406 29.33 -1.40 53.26
CA GLU A 406 30.41 -2.26 53.76
C GLU A 406 30.29 -3.73 53.31
N PRO A 407 31.41 -4.43 53.09
CA PRO A 407 31.40 -5.81 52.62
C PRO A 407 31.09 -6.78 53.76
N THR A 408 29.88 -7.35 53.77
CA THR A 408 29.60 -8.53 54.61
C THR A 408 30.16 -9.78 53.96
N ARG A 409 31.19 -10.35 54.60
CA ARG A 409 31.74 -11.68 54.33
C ARG A 409 30.64 -12.74 54.46
N SER A 410 30.46 -13.53 53.40
CA SER A 410 29.69 -14.77 53.45
C SER A 410 30.50 -15.90 52.80
N TRP A 411 30.96 -16.80 53.66
CA TRP A 411 31.72 -18.02 53.40
C TRP A 411 30.76 -19.06 52.81
N LEU A 412 30.50 -19.01 51.50
CA LEU A 412 29.93 -20.11 50.70
C LEU A 412 30.03 -19.78 49.18
N GLY A 413 31.21 -19.30 48.75
CA GLY A 413 31.46 -18.84 47.38
C GLY A 413 31.67 -19.93 46.30
N TRP A 414 31.33 -21.19 46.57
CA TRP A 414 31.57 -22.31 45.65
C TRP A 414 30.30 -23.00 45.15
N LEU A 415 29.11 -22.59 45.60
CA LEU A 415 27.81 -23.01 45.06
C LEU A 415 26.99 -21.79 44.61
N SER A 416 27.37 -21.14 43.50
CA SER A 416 26.39 -20.46 42.66
C SER A 416 26.84 -20.43 41.21
N SER A 417 25.97 -20.98 40.37
CA SER A 417 26.17 -21.27 38.95
C SER A 417 26.08 -20.00 38.11
N LYS A 418 27.00 -19.88 37.15
CA LYS A 418 26.93 -19.06 35.92
C LYS A 418 26.39 -17.63 36.08
N LYS A 419 27.33 -16.69 36.25
CA LYS A 419 27.15 -15.31 35.77
C LYS A 419 26.80 -15.34 34.27
N ASP A 420 25.57 -15.01 33.93
CA ASP A 420 25.18 -14.65 32.56
C ASP A 420 25.94 -13.38 32.15
N LEU A 421 27.04 -13.57 31.42
CA LEU A 421 27.84 -12.50 30.80
C LEU A 421 27.27 -12.09 29.43
N THR A 422 25.94 -12.00 29.33
CA THR A 422 25.22 -11.57 28.11
C THR A 422 24.22 -10.45 28.40
N LYS A 423 24.50 -9.57 29.36
CA LYS A 423 23.99 -8.18 29.24
C LYS A 423 25.00 -7.37 28.45
N LYS A 424 24.95 -7.54 27.12
CA LYS A 424 25.42 -6.51 26.21
C LYS A 424 24.68 -5.24 26.62
N ALA A 425 25.41 -4.21 27.08
CA ALA A 425 24.83 -2.90 27.36
C ALA A 425 24.09 -2.47 26.09
N GLU A 426 22.77 -2.51 26.16
CA GLU A 426 21.92 -2.15 25.04
C GLU A 426 22.06 -0.64 24.88
N ALA A 427 22.37 -0.18 23.66
CA ALA A 427 22.51 1.23 23.34
C ALA A 427 21.28 2.01 23.86
N PRO A 428 21.42 3.29 24.24
CA PRO A 428 20.30 4.07 24.74
C PRO A 428 19.16 4.05 23.71
N ARG A 429 18.08 3.32 24.02
CA ARG A 429 16.88 3.31 23.21
C ARG A 429 15.97 4.40 23.73
N GLU A 430 15.59 5.31 22.84
CA GLU A 430 14.52 6.24 23.12
C GLU A 430 13.21 5.47 23.07
N GLU A 431 12.43 5.60 24.13
CA GLU A 431 11.13 4.94 24.25
C GLU A 431 10.07 6.03 24.34
N ILE A 432 9.07 5.94 23.45
CA ILE A 432 7.93 6.84 23.40
C ILE A 432 6.68 6.04 23.75
N ILE A 433 5.89 6.58 24.66
CA ILE A 433 4.60 6.03 25.06
C ILE A 433 3.53 6.99 24.55
N GLY A 434 2.45 6.43 24.00
CA GLY A 434 1.32 7.23 23.55
C GLY A 434 -0.03 6.62 23.90
N THR A 435 -1.05 7.46 23.97
CA THR A 435 -2.46 7.10 24.12
C THR A 435 -3.28 7.72 23.00
N LEU A 436 -4.31 7.01 22.57
CA LEU A 436 -5.37 7.52 21.71
C LEU A 436 -6.66 7.54 22.53
N GLU A 437 -7.26 8.71 22.66
CA GLU A 437 -8.46 8.98 23.44
C GLU A 437 -9.54 9.57 22.54
N SER A 438 -10.81 9.27 22.81
CA SER A 438 -11.91 10.01 22.18
C SER A 438 -11.95 11.45 22.71
N VAL A 439 -12.65 12.34 22.02
CA VAL A 439 -12.88 13.73 22.50
C VAL A 439 -13.50 13.77 23.90
N GLN A 440 -14.22 12.72 24.29
CA GLN A 440 -14.82 12.57 25.63
C GLN A 440 -13.84 12.07 26.71
N GLY A 441 -12.56 11.86 26.38
CA GLY A 441 -11.54 11.35 27.30
C GLY A 441 -11.55 9.83 27.50
N ASN A 442 -12.27 9.07 26.67
CA ASN A 442 -12.26 7.62 26.74
C ASN A 442 -11.00 7.06 26.07
N LEU A 443 -10.17 6.33 26.82
CA LEU A 443 -9.03 5.62 26.26
C LEU A 443 -9.46 4.56 25.25
N CYS A 444 -8.95 4.68 24.02
CA CYS A 444 -9.17 3.74 22.91
C CYS A 444 -7.97 2.84 22.68
N VAL A 445 -6.75 3.39 22.61
CA VAL A 445 -5.53 2.64 22.28
C VAL A 445 -4.36 3.13 23.12
N LYS A 446 -3.48 2.23 23.55
CA LYS A 446 -2.15 2.55 24.09
C LYS A 446 -1.08 2.09 23.12
N ALA A 447 -0.04 2.88 22.94
CA ALA A 447 1.08 2.59 22.06
C ALA A 447 2.40 2.73 22.81
N LYS A 448 3.37 1.89 22.46
CA LYS A 448 4.76 1.98 22.91
C LYS A 448 5.67 1.78 21.70
N GLY A 449 6.47 2.79 21.41
CA GLY A 449 7.46 2.78 20.33
C GLY A 449 8.87 2.84 20.89
N THR A 450 9.79 2.09 20.29
CA THR A 450 11.23 2.17 20.62
C THR A 450 12.03 2.57 19.40
N PHE A 451 12.98 3.46 19.59
CA PHE A 451 13.90 3.92 18.57
C PHE A 451 15.34 3.65 19.02
N GLY A 452 16.16 3.13 18.11
CA GLY A 452 17.59 2.99 18.33
C GLY A 452 18.25 4.36 18.29
N SER A 453 19.14 4.62 19.26
CA SER A 453 20.07 5.76 19.20
C SER A 453 20.85 5.71 17.89
N SER A 454 20.58 6.64 16.97
CA SER A 454 21.38 6.87 15.76
C SER A 454 22.65 7.63 16.05
#